data_AF-A0A4V0NED4-F1
#
_entry.id   AF-A0A4V0NED4-F1
#
_cell.length_a   1.000
_cell.length_b   1.000
_cell.length_c   1.000
_cell.angle_alpha   90.00
_cell.angle_beta   90.00
_cell.angle_gamma   90.00
#
_symmetry.space_group_name_H-M   'P 1'
#
loop_
_entity.id
_entity.type
_entity.pdbx_description
1 polymer ?
#
loop_
_entity_poly.entity_id
_entity_poly.type
_entity_poly.pdbx_seq_one_letter_code
_entity_poly.pdbx_strand_id
1 'polypeptide(L)'
;MLADSLVHPEDPPDLSDFWALRGQYLSIFDRVMAEHDLDALVFPQTYEEIPPLFSDATYAATTESAINIVDEARRRTGALPHGVAWEAAPRAVPPSLERHLGQDMAEGVGWKLVPLQRFPDLWELSLDNDVILWDLPAALAAWLDDAEDRCLIAEDVRVCLGQFADLLPPAPRNSGIRGLPPGFDLDAAMRAVLCERPARLTSELDEQGLQVAAVSRARPPLLVTTDEVSICSPFPPHQPDVDRAGAHFVGLNVRRLPFDFHGRPAIDVRAEHWERWRPYLYDRVGLPLEGDEGAALASSGEAEPASAR
;
A
#
# COMPACT_ATOMS: atom_id res chain seq x y z
N MET A 1 -10.40 -19.73 22.23
CA MET A 1 -11.40 -19.13 21.30
C MET A 1 -11.74 -20.05 20.13
N LEU A 2 -10.87 -20.25 19.12
CA LEU A 2 -11.22 -21.13 17.98
C LEU A 2 -11.31 -22.63 18.36
N ALA A 3 -10.48 -23.06 19.32
CA ALA A 3 -10.51 -24.43 19.84
C ALA A 3 -11.81 -24.74 20.61
N ASP A 4 -12.41 -23.75 21.27
CA ASP A 4 -13.63 -23.92 22.08
C ASP A 4 -14.88 -23.96 21.19
N SER A 5 -14.90 -23.16 20.11
CA SER A 5 -15.96 -23.22 19.09
C SER A 5 -16.00 -24.54 18.32
N LEU A 6 -14.94 -25.33 18.36
CA LEU A 6 -14.93 -26.70 17.80
C LEU A 6 -15.57 -27.72 18.75
N VAL A 7 -15.71 -27.40 20.04
CA VAL A 7 -16.32 -28.26 21.05
C VAL A 7 -17.84 -28.09 21.06
N HIS A 8 -18.35 -26.88 20.77
CA HIS A 8 -19.77 -26.53 20.74
C HIS A 8 -20.15 -25.77 19.46
N PRO A 9 -20.25 -26.44 18.30
CA PRO A 9 -20.46 -25.79 17.00
C PRO A 9 -21.85 -25.16 16.82
N GLU A 10 -22.82 -25.53 17.65
CA GLU A 10 -24.15 -24.93 17.71
C GLU A 10 -24.19 -23.57 18.41
N ASP A 11 -23.19 -23.27 19.24
CA ASP A 11 -23.09 -21.98 19.93
C ASP A 11 -22.33 -21.00 19.03
N PRO A 12 -22.91 -19.82 18.72
CA PRO A 12 -22.18 -18.80 17.99
C PRO A 12 -20.95 -18.38 18.82
N PRO A 13 -19.76 -18.28 18.19
CA PRO A 13 -18.55 -17.92 18.91
C PRO A 13 -18.72 -16.53 19.52
N ASP A 14 -18.13 -16.34 20.69
CA ASP A 14 -18.01 -15.00 21.25
C ASP A 14 -17.11 -14.15 20.34
N LEU A 15 -17.68 -13.10 19.76
CA LEU A 15 -17.00 -12.18 18.85
C LEU A 15 -16.71 -10.82 19.51
N SER A 16 -16.88 -10.70 20.83
CA SER A 16 -16.70 -9.44 21.55
C SER A 16 -15.32 -8.83 21.29
N ASP A 17 -14.27 -9.63 21.41
CA ASP A 17 -12.88 -9.22 21.18
C ASP A 17 -12.66 -8.80 19.72
N PHE A 18 -13.29 -9.51 18.77
CA PHE A 18 -13.24 -9.14 17.36
C PHE A 18 -13.90 -7.77 17.09
N TRP A 19 -15.04 -7.50 17.74
CA TRP A 19 -15.73 -6.22 17.57
C TRP A 19 -15.00 -5.06 18.23
N ALA A 20 -14.36 -5.31 19.38
CA ALA A 20 -13.51 -4.34 20.05
C ALA A 20 -12.29 -3.97 19.18
N LEU A 21 -11.56 -4.98 18.70
CA LEU A 21 -10.41 -4.81 17.81
C LEU A 21 -10.79 -4.07 16.52
N ARG A 22 -11.94 -4.43 15.96
CA ARG A 22 -12.48 -3.74 14.78
C ARG A 22 -12.76 -2.27 15.08
N GLY A 23 -13.49 -1.95 16.15
CA GLY A 23 -13.83 -0.57 16.50
C GLY A 23 -12.59 0.30 16.68
N GLN A 24 -11.54 -0.27 17.23
CA GLN A 24 -10.24 0.39 17.33
C GLN A 24 -9.65 0.68 15.96
N TYR A 25 -9.51 -0.33 15.09
CA TYR A 25 -8.97 -0.16 13.73
C TYR A 25 -9.63 1.01 12.96
N LEU A 26 -10.93 1.23 13.14
CA LEU A 26 -11.66 2.35 12.52
C LEU A 26 -11.19 3.72 13.03
N SER A 27 -11.04 3.85 14.35
CA SER A 27 -10.70 5.13 14.99
C SER A 27 -9.36 5.71 14.51
N ILE A 28 -8.50 4.84 14.01
CA ILE A 28 -7.21 5.24 13.43
C ILE A 28 -7.35 5.76 12.04
N PHE A 29 -8.08 5.01 11.21
CA PHE A 29 -8.33 5.46 9.85
C PHE A 29 -8.94 6.86 9.89
N ASP A 30 -9.89 7.08 10.79
CA ASP A 30 -10.49 8.40 11.01
C ASP A 30 -9.47 9.45 11.44
N ARG A 31 -8.60 9.13 12.40
CA ARG A 31 -7.60 10.11 12.87
C ARG A 31 -6.53 10.42 11.83
N VAL A 32 -5.97 9.43 11.15
CA VAL A 32 -4.93 9.63 10.11
C VAL A 32 -5.47 10.46 8.95
N MET A 33 -6.68 10.14 8.49
CA MET A 33 -7.30 10.90 7.39
C MET A 33 -7.58 12.35 7.80
N ALA A 34 -8.03 12.57 9.04
CA ALA A 34 -8.31 13.92 9.55
C ALA A 34 -7.04 14.73 9.87
N GLU A 35 -6.00 14.10 10.44
CA GLU A 35 -4.75 14.76 10.83
C GLU A 35 -3.96 15.27 9.62
N HIS A 36 -4.07 14.58 8.48
CA HIS A 36 -3.31 14.87 7.28
C HIS A 36 -4.14 15.42 6.12
N ASP A 37 -5.41 15.76 6.37
CA ASP A 37 -6.35 16.30 5.36
C ASP A 37 -6.39 15.44 4.09
N LEU A 38 -6.42 14.10 4.28
CA LEU A 38 -6.37 13.15 3.18
C LEU A 38 -7.78 12.86 2.67
N ASP A 39 -7.97 12.97 1.36
CA ASP A 39 -9.24 12.65 0.70
C ASP A 39 -9.38 11.16 0.33
N ALA A 40 -8.27 10.44 0.11
CA ALA A 40 -8.30 9.05 -0.36
C ALA A 40 -7.02 8.24 -0.04
N LEU A 41 -7.17 6.92 -0.03
CA LEU A 41 -6.10 5.90 0.03
C LEU A 41 -6.42 4.80 -1.01
N VAL A 42 -5.42 4.27 -1.71
CA VAL A 42 -5.61 3.29 -2.81
C VAL A 42 -4.75 2.04 -2.58
N PHE A 43 -5.36 0.85 -2.70
CA PHE A 43 -4.69 -0.45 -2.62
C PHE A 43 -5.23 -1.44 -3.67
N PRO A 44 -4.42 -2.38 -4.18
CA PRO A 44 -4.85 -3.38 -5.16
C PRO A 44 -5.63 -4.57 -4.57
N GLN A 45 -6.48 -5.20 -5.39
CA GLN A 45 -7.38 -6.29 -4.91
C GLN A 45 -7.23 -7.65 -5.61
N THR A 46 -6.99 -7.73 -6.93
CA THR A 46 -6.86 -9.03 -7.65
C THR A 46 -6.08 -8.83 -8.93
N TYR A 47 -5.26 -9.81 -9.32
CA TYR A 47 -4.34 -9.66 -10.45
C TYR A 47 -4.46 -10.74 -11.54
N GLU A 48 -5.24 -11.80 -11.28
CA GLU A 48 -5.44 -12.96 -12.17
C GLU A 48 -6.90 -13.35 -12.31
N GLU A 49 -7.22 -14.04 -13.41
CA GLU A 49 -8.54 -14.61 -13.67
C GLU A 49 -8.84 -15.76 -12.69
N ILE A 50 -10.01 -15.74 -12.06
CA ILE A 50 -10.42 -16.78 -11.10
C ILE A 50 -10.52 -18.11 -11.85
N PRO A 51 -9.74 -19.14 -11.46
CA PRO A 51 -9.74 -20.40 -12.17
C PRO A 51 -11.10 -21.11 -12.04
N PRO A 52 -11.49 -21.93 -13.04
CA PRO A 52 -12.70 -22.74 -12.96
C PRO A 52 -12.73 -23.62 -11.70
N LEU A 53 -13.93 -23.79 -11.13
CA LEU A 53 -14.17 -24.49 -9.85
C LEU A 53 -13.58 -25.91 -9.79
N PHE A 54 -13.44 -26.58 -10.95
CA PHE A 54 -12.88 -27.93 -11.08
C PHE A 54 -11.67 -27.92 -12.00
N SER A 55 -10.65 -27.14 -11.65
CA SER A 55 -9.37 -27.14 -12.35
C SER A 55 -8.21 -27.31 -11.37
N ASP A 56 -7.09 -27.80 -11.88
CA ASP A 56 -5.84 -27.92 -11.11
C ASP A 56 -5.09 -26.58 -11.02
N ALA A 57 -5.65 -25.50 -11.59
CA ALA A 57 -5.09 -24.17 -11.54
C ALA A 57 -5.32 -23.55 -10.15
N THR A 58 -4.25 -23.07 -9.53
CA THR A 58 -4.30 -22.36 -8.26
C THR A 58 -4.25 -20.86 -8.51
N TYR A 59 -5.19 -20.10 -7.97
CA TYR A 59 -5.04 -18.64 -7.90
C TYR A 59 -4.25 -18.29 -6.65
N ALA A 60 -3.14 -17.57 -6.81
CA ALA A 60 -2.43 -17.02 -5.68
C ALA A 60 -3.31 -15.91 -5.08
N ALA A 61 -3.79 -16.12 -3.85
CA ALA A 61 -4.61 -15.09 -3.23
C ALA A 61 -3.75 -13.83 -3.02
N THR A 62 -4.31 -12.67 -3.32
CA THR A 62 -3.64 -11.37 -3.28
C THR A 62 -3.51 -10.83 -1.86
N THR A 63 -4.51 -11.17 -1.07
CA THR A 63 -4.81 -10.82 0.31
C THR A 63 -5.84 -11.86 0.73
N GLU A 64 -6.12 -12.06 2.02
CA GLU A 64 -7.11 -13.06 2.45
C GLU A 64 -8.38 -12.98 1.60
N SER A 65 -8.91 -14.10 1.10
CA SER A 65 -10.09 -14.18 0.22
C SER A 65 -11.35 -13.56 0.82
N ALA A 66 -11.34 -13.33 2.14
CA ALA A 66 -12.35 -12.50 2.76
C ALA A 66 -12.26 -11.05 2.25
N ILE A 67 -11.08 -10.41 2.17
CA ILE A 67 -10.86 -8.94 1.89
C ILE A 67 -11.19 -8.52 0.46
N ASN A 68 -11.35 -9.46 -0.47
CA ASN A 68 -11.59 -9.23 -1.90
C ASN A 68 -13.03 -8.91 -2.28
N ILE A 69 -13.83 -8.49 -1.30
CA ILE A 69 -15.13 -7.91 -1.54
C ILE A 69 -15.01 -6.51 -0.98
N VAL A 70 -15.34 -5.48 -1.76
CA VAL A 70 -15.49 -4.12 -1.25
C VAL A 70 -16.29 -4.14 0.08
N ASP A 71 -17.24 -5.07 0.22
CA ASP A 71 -17.98 -5.32 1.44
C ASP A 71 -17.15 -5.89 2.60
N GLU A 72 -16.14 -6.74 2.37
CA GLU A 72 -15.20 -7.12 3.42
C GLU A 72 -14.23 -6.00 3.74
N ALA A 73 -13.69 -5.28 2.75
CA ALA A 73 -12.88 -4.11 3.01
C ALA A 73 -13.68 -3.16 3.91
N ARG A 74 -14.93 -2.84 3.55
CA ARG A 74 -15.91 -2.11 4.39
C ARG A 74 -16.19 -2.81 5.72
N ARG A 75 -16.22 -4.15 5.77
CA ARG A 75 -16.45 -4.87 7.02
C ARG A 75 -15.26 -4.69 7.95
N ARG A 76 -14.02 -4.85 7.49
CA ARG A 76 -12.79 -4.71 8.31
C ARG A 76 -12.50 -3.26 8.65
N THR A 77 -12.66 -2.37 7.68
CA THR A 77 -12.37 -0.92 7.77
C THR A 77 -13.57 -0.07 8.15
N GLY A 78 -14.73 -0.67 8.39
CA GLY A 78 -15.92 -0.02 8.92
C GLY A 78 -16.43 1.18 8.14
N ALA A 79 -16.94 2.17 8.87
CA ALA A 79 -17.38 3.41 8.26
C ALA A 79 -16.13 4.17 7.80
N LEU A 80 -16.14 4.62 6.56
CA LEU A 80 -15.06 5.43 6.01
C LEU A 80 -15.28 6.90 6.34
N PRO A 81 -14.20 7.70 6.51
CA PRO A 81 -14.30 9.15 6.60
C PRO A 81 -15.02 9.76 5.39
N HIS A 82 -15.54 10.97 5.57
CA HIS A 82 -16.14 11.72 4.48
C HIS A 82 -15.12 11.94 3.36
N GLY A 83 -15.48 11.64 2.11
CA GLY A 83 -14.60 11.76 0.95
C GLY A 83 -13.89 10.46 0.55
N VAL A 84 -13.84 9.48 1.45
CA VAL A 84 -13.15 8.20 1.21
C VAL A 84 -14.15 7.13 0.75
N ALA A 85 -13.81 6.41 -0.31
CA ALA A 85 -14.65 5.33 -0.83
C ALA A 85 -13.83 4.10 -1.21
N TRP A 86 -14.35 2.92 -0.85
CA TRP A 86 -13.90 1.67 -1.44
C TRP A 86 -14.51 1.52 -2.83
N GLU A 87 -13.66 1.42 -3.84
CA GLU A 87 -14.04 1.10 -5.21
C GLU A 87 -13.41 -0.22 -5.65
N ALA A 88 -14.11 -0.94 -6.51
CA ALA A 88 -13.53 -2.08 -7.19
C ALA A 88 -12.58 -1.56 -8.29
N ALA A 89 -11.32 -1.97 -8.24
CA ALA A 89 -10.40 -1.73 -9.34
C ALA A 89 -10.93 -2.41 -10.61
N PRO A 90 -10.80 -1.78 -11.79
CA PRO A 90 -11.02 -2.47 -13.05
C PRO A 90 -10.10 -3.69 -13.14
N ARG A 91 -10.49 -4.69 -13.94
CA ARG A 91 -9.66 -5.88 -14.18
C ARG A 91 -8.88 -5.81 -15.49
N ALA A 92 -9.29 -4.91 -16.39
CA ALA A 92 -8.73 -4.83 -17.72
C ALA A 92 -7.43 -4.02 -17.68
N VAL A 93 -6.33 -4.69 -18.03
CA VAL A 93 -5.07 -4.03 -18.36
C VAL A 93 -5.29 -3.10 -19.56
N PRO A 94 -4.68 -1.90 -19.59
CA PRO A 94 -4.68 -1.05 -20.77
C PRO A 94 -4.22 -1.82 -22.02
N PRO A 95 -4.97 -1.76 -23.14
CA PRO A 95 -4.61 -2.50 -24.36
C PRO A 95 -3.20 -2.19 -24.89
N SER A 96 -2.70 -0.99 -24.60
CA SER A 96 -1.34 -0.54 -24.90
C SER A 96 -0.25 -1.37 -24.20
N LEU A 97 -0.53 -1.87 -23.00
CA LEU A 97 0.40 -2.60 -22.15
C LEU A 97 0.21 -4.12 -22.23
N GLU A 98 -0.96 -4.60 -22.66
CA GLU A 98 -1.30 -6.03 -22.68
C GLU A 98 -0.23 -6.90 -23.36
N ARG A 99 0.29 -6.47 -24.52
CA ARG A 99 1.34 -7.20 -25.25
C ARG A 99 2.72 -7.20 -24.56
N HIS A 100 2.92 -6.29 -23.61
CA HIS A 100 4.14 -6.11 -22.86
C HIS A 100 4.12 -6.82 -21.51
N LEU A 101 2.96 -7.27 -21.01
CA LEU A 101 2.91 -8.04 -19.78
C LEU A 101 3.33 -9.49 -20.01
N GLY A 102 4.28 -9.97 -19.19
CA GLY A 102 4.59 -11.38 -19.04
C GLY A 102 3.51 -12.09 -18.24
N GLN A 103 3.48 -13.43 -18.31
CA GLN A 103 2.52 -14.23 -17.53
C GLN A 103 2.75 -14.05 -16.02
N ASP A 104 4.02 -13.99 -15.60
CA ASP A 104 4.40 -13.83 -14.19
C ASP A 104 4.07 -12.44 -13.61
N MET A 105 3.79 -11.45 -14.47
CA MET A 105 3.30 -10.13 -14.02
C MET A 105 1.87 -10.17 -13.53
N ALA A 106 1.11 -11.16 -14.01
CA ALA A 106 -0.21 -11.43 -13.52
C ALA A 106 -0.12 -11.76 -12.04
N GLU A 107 0.93 -12.41 -11.52
CA GLU A 107 1.09 -12.88 -10.13
C GLU A 107 1.32 -11.79 -9.04
N GLY A 108 0.77 -10.58 -9.20
CA GLY A 108 0.63 -9.60 -8.10
C GLY A 108 1.57 -8.44 -8.06
N VAL A 109 2.29 -8.23 -9.15
CA VAL A 109 3.19 -7.10 -9.34
C VAL A 109 2.62 -6.08 -10.33
N GLY A 110 1.70 -6.47 -11.22
CA GLY A 110 1.10 -5.59 -12.23
C GLY A 110 -0.06 -4.70 -11.76
N TRP A 111 -0.41 -4.72 -10.47
CA TRP A 111 -1.60 -4.05 -9.97
C TRP A 111 -1.56 -2.52 -10.12
N LYS A 112 -0.36 -1.92 -10.09
CA LYS A 112 -0.13 -0.49 -10.29
C LYS A 112 -0.44 0.00 -11.71
N LEU A 113 -0.70 -0.96 -12.61
CA LEU A 113 -1.09 -0.72 -13.99
C LEU A 113 -2.61 -0.79 -14.21
N VAL A 114 -3.39 -1.11 -13.17
CA VAL A 114 -4.83 -1.36 -13.30
C VAL A 114 -5.64 -0.70 -12.14
N PRO A 115 -6.21 0.50 -12.35
CA PRO A 115 -6.05 1.35 -13.53
C PRO A 115 -4.68 2.04 -13.54
N LEU A 116 -4.24 2.51 -14.71
CA LEU A 116 -3.05 3.38 -14.78
C LEU A 116 -3.27 4.72 -14.08
N GLN A 117 -4.45 5.31 -14.31
CA GLN A 117 -4.87 6.58 -13.75
C GLN A 117 -6.40 6.54 -13.61
N ARG A 118 -6.91 7.09 -12.51
CA ARG A 118 -8.34 7.13 -12.19
C ARG A 118 -8.94 8.51 -12.39
N PHE A 119 -8.20 9.56 -12.04
CA PHE A 119 -8.64 10.94 -12.01
C PHE A 119 -7.73 11.82 -12.89
N PRO A 120 -7.86 11.73 -14.23
CA PRO A 120 -6.96 12.42 -15.15
C PRO A 120 -7.02 13.95 -15.03
N ASP A 121 -8.12 14.50 -14.52
CA ASP A 121 -8.31 15.95 -14.36
C ASP A 121 -7.98 16.45 -12.93
N LEU A 122 -7.52 15.57 -12.05
CA LEU A 122 -7.17 15.89 -10.66
C LEU A 122 -5.70 15.53 -10.37
N TRP A 123 -5.21 16.03 -9.24
CA TRP A 123 -3.98 15.52 -8.65
C TRP A 123 -4.23 14.11 -8.14
N GLU A 124 -3.46 13.14 -8.63
CA GLU A 124 -3.62 11.74 -8.27
C GLU A 124 -2.36 11.22 -7.57
N LEU A 125 -2.51 10.84 -6.30
CA LEU A 125 -1.48 10.16 -5.52
C LEU A 125 -1.78 8.65 -5.50
N SER A 126 -0.80 7.85 -5.89
CA SER A 126 -0.80 6.39 -5.76
C SER A 126 0.24 5.97 -4.73
N LEU A 127 -0.16 5.11 -3.80
CA LEU A 127 0.69 4.55 -2.76
C LEU A 127 0.71 3.02 -2.86
N ASP A 128 1.85 2.41 -2.57
CA ASP A 128 1.92 0.97 -2.33
C ASP A 128 1.17 0.58 -1.06
N ASN A 129 0.68 -0.65 -1.01
CA ASN A 129 -0.12 -1.13 0.10
C ASN A 129 0.66 -1.46 1.37
N ASP A 130 1.97 -1.35 1.31
CA ASP A 130 2.89 -1.40 2.44
C ASP A 130 3.58 -0.05 2.71
N VAL A 131 3.10 1.05 2.11
CA VAL A 131 3.48 2.41 2.48
C VAL A 131 2.53 2.94 3.55
N ILE A 132 3.10 3.40 4.66
CA ILE A 132 2.39 4.03 5.77
C ILE A 132 2.97 5.43 5.96
N LEU A 133 2.10 6.44 5.87
CA LEU A 133 2.42 7.83 6.16
C LEU A 133 1.76 8.24 7.48
N TRP A 134 2.50 8.93 8.34
CA TRP A 134 2.01 9.53 9.60
C TRP A 134 2.40 11.01 9.71
N ASP A 135 2.97 11.57 8.66
CA ASP A 135 3.14 12.99 8.44
C ASP A 135 3.16 13.25 6.93
N LEU A 136 3.04 14.52 6.52
CA LEU A 136 3.12 14.93 5.13
C LEU A 136 4.59 15.11 4.71
N PRO A 137 5.15 14.29 3.80
CA PRO A 137 6.50 14.52 3.28
C PRO A 137 6.61 15.90 2.64
N ALA A 138 7.74 16.58 2.84
CA ALA A 138 8.00 17.90 2.28
C ALA A 138 7.94 17.91 0.75
N ALA A 139 8.39 16.83 0.10
CA ALA A 139 8.26 16.69 -1.35
C ALA A 139 6.79 16.56 -1.81
N LEU A 140 5.96 15.88 -1.02
CA LEU A 140 4.53 15.75 -1.29
C LEU A 140 3.81 17.08 -1.07
N ALA A 141 4.12 17.81 0.02
CA ALA A 141 3.60 19.15 0.25
C ALA A 141 3.96 20.11 -0.90
N ALA A 142 5.25 20.12 -1.30
CA ALA A 142 5.71 20.94 -2.41
C ALA A 142 5.06 20.56 -3.75
N TRP A 143 4.68 19.29 -3.92
CA TRP A 143 3.99 18.80 -5.10
C TRP A 143 2.54 19.27 -5.15
N LEU A 144 1.82 19.28 -4.04
CA LEU A 144 0.46 19.81 -3.95
C LEU A 144 0.39 21.32 -4.22
N ASP A 145 1.46 22.05 -3.87
CA ASP A 145 1.62 23.48 -4.15
C ASP A 145 2.27 23.77 -5.52
N ASP A 146 2.58 22.75 -6.33
CA ASP A 146 3.46 22.89 -7.49
C ASP A 146 2.75 23.53 -8.69
N ALA A 147 3.08 24.79 -8.97
CA ALA A 147 2.58 25.50 -10.14
C ALA A 147 3.17 24.99 -11.48
N GLU A 148 4.19 24.11 -11.45
CA GLU A 148 4.84 23.58 -12.65
C GLU A 148 4.26 22.25 -13.14
N ASP A 149 3.21 21.73 -12.48
CA ASP A 149 2.60 20.43 -12.77
C ASP A 149 3.68 19.35 -12.93
N ARG A 150 4.62 19.25 -11.99
CA ARG A 150 5.59 18.14 -11.97
C ARG A 150 4.93 16.90 -11.42
N CYS A 151 5.53 15.76 -11.72
CA CYS A 151 5.16 14.51 -11.07
C CYS A 151 5.90 14.35 -9.74
N LEU A 152 5.47 13.40 -8.92
CA LEU A 152 6.13 13.00 -7.68
C LEU A 152 6.55 11.52 -7.77
N ILE A 153 7.72 11.17 -7.24
CA ILE A 153 8.16 9.78 -7.14
C ILE A 153 8.94 9.53 -5.85
N ALA A 154 8.97 8.30 -5.35
CA ALA A 154 9.79 7.92 -4.21
C ALA A 154 11.25 7.64 -4.59
N GLU A 155 12.16 8.00 -3.70
CA GLU A 155 13.55 7.56 -3.69
C GLU A 155 13.65 6.12 -3.16
N ASP A 156 14.63 5.36 -3.63
CA ASP A 156 14.95 4.02 -3.14
C ASP A 156 16.37 4.01 -2.53
N VAL A 157 16.75 2.95 -1.82
CA VAL A 157 18.10 2.80 -1.27
C VAL A 157 19.11 2.32 -2.33
N ARG A 158 18.63 1.80 -3.46
CA ARG A 158 19.45 1.34 -4.60
C ARG A 158 18.67 1.39 -5.90
N VAL A 159 19.37 1.53 -7.03
CA VAL A 159 18.76 1.40 -8.36
C VAL A 159 18.21 -0.02 -8.57
N CYS A 160 16.89 -0.13 -8.65
CA CYS A 160 16.13 -1.38 -8.82
C CYS A 160 15.05 -1.17 -9.91
N LEU A 161 15.48 -0.90 -11.15
CA LEU A 161 14.60 -0.45 -12.25
C LEU A 161 14.53 -1.44 -13.42
N GLY A 162 14.88 -2.70 -13.18
CA GLY A 162 14.79 -3.79 -14.15
C GLY A 162 15.44 -3.46 -15.50
N GLN A 163 14.74 -3.78 -16.58
CA GLN A 163 15.17 -3.53 -17.97
C GLN A 163 15.24 -2.05 -18.38
N PHE A 164 14.80 -1.11 -17.52
CA PHE A 164 14.73 0.32 -17.83
C PHE A 164 15.81 1.15 -17.12
N ALA A 165 16.68 0.52 -16.33
CA ALA A 165 17.67 1.20 -15.49
C ALA A 165 18.59 2.17 -16.25
N ASP A 166 19.01 1.83 -17.47
CA ASP A 166 19.90 2.66 -18.31
C ASP A 166 19.16 3.72 -19.15
N LEU A 167 17.83 3.82 -19.07
CA LEU A 167 17.10 4.98 -19.62
C LEU A 167 17.13 6.20 -18.69
N LEU A 168 17.62 6.03 -17.47
CA LEU A 168 17.55 7.02 -16.41
C LEU A 168 18.94 7.32 -15.83
N PRO A 169 19.15 8.52 -15.28
CA PRO A 169 20.31 8.77 -14.43
C PRO A 169 20.37 7.74 -13.29
N PRO A 170 21.57 7.42 -12.76
CA PRO A 170 21.78 6.35 -11.78
C PRO A 170 21.26 6.67 -10.36
N ALA A 171 20.22 7.50 -10.25
CA ALA A 171 19.56 7.82 -8.99
C ALA A 171 18.57 6.70 -8.62
N PRO A 172 18.70 6.10 -7.43
CA PRO A 172 17.71 5.17 -6.88
C PRO A 172 16.31 5.78 -6.82
N ARG A 173 15.31 5.08 -7.36
CA ARG A 173 13.91 5.50 -7.37
C ARG A 173 13.02 4.27 -7.31
N ASN A 174 11.84 4.42 -6.73
CA ASN A 174 10.80 3.40 -6.74
C ASN A 174 9.41 4.00 -7.02
N SER A 175 8.46 3.13 -7.35
CA SER A 175 7.10 3.53 -7.72
C SER A 175 6.11 3.49 -6.56
N GLY A 176 6.58 3.23 -5.33
CA GLY A 176 5.70 3.04 -4.18
C GLY A 176 5.03 4.30 -3.66
N ILE A 177 5.55 5.48 -4.05
CA ILE A 177 4.81 6.74 -3.99
C ILE A 177 4.92 7.37 -5.38
N ARG A 178 3.78 7.64 -5.99
CA ARG A 178 3.70 8.26 -7.32
C ARG A 178 2.60 9.30 -7.34
N GLY A 179 2.96 10.54 -7.68
CA GLY A 179 2.00 11.62 -7.88
C GLY A 179 1.94 12.04 -9.35
N LEU A 180 0.73 12.14 -9.89
CA LEU A 180 0.46 12.64 -11.23
C LEU A 180 -0.36 13.95 -11.17
N PRO A 181 0.08 15.03 -11.83
CA PRO A 181 -0.68 16.27 -11.90
C PRO A 181 -1.84 16.15 -12.88
N PRO A 182 -2.84 17.06 -12.82
CA PRO A 182 -3.92 17.13 -13.79
C PRO A 182 -3.41 17.16 -15.25
N GLY A 183 -4.06 16.38 -16.11
CA GLY A 183 -3.76 16.29 -17.54
C GLY A 183 -2.52 15.45 -17.89
N PHE A 184 -1.84 14.85 -16.91
CA PHE A 184 -0.73 13.94 -17.20
C PHE A 184 -1.22 12.61 -17.78
N ASP A 185 -0.85 12.31 -19.02
CA ASP A 185 -1.18 11.05 -19.70
C ASP A 185 -0.11 9.97 -19.43
N LEU A 186 -0.31 9.21 -18.35
CA LEU A 186 0.62 8.14 -17.96
C LEU A 186 0.72 7.03 -19.02
N ASP A 187 -0.39 6.69 -19.69
CA ASP A 187 -0.37 5.67 -20.74
C ASP A 187 0.49 6.11 -21.93
N ALA A 188 0.33 7.34 -22.41
CA ALA A 188 1.17 7.87 -23.47
C ALA A 188 2.65 7.92 -23.05
N ALA A 189 2.95 8.31 -21.82
CA ALA A 189 4.32 8.34 -21.31
C ALA A 189 4.95 6.94 -21.27
N MET A 190 4.24 5.92 -20.77
CA MET A 190 4.70 4.53 -20.77
C MET A 190 4.87 3.98 -22.19
N ARG A 191 3.93 4.26 -23.09
CA ARG A 191 4.04 3.87 -24.49
C ARG A 191 5.26 4.50 -25.17
N ALA A 192 5.60 5.74 -24.86
CA ALA A 192 6.79 6.38 -25.38
C ALA A 192 8.07 5.64 -24.94
N VAL A 193 8.15 5.27 -23.66
CA VAL A 193 9.25 4.45 -23.12
C VAL A 193 9.31 3.10 -23.81
N LEU A 194 8.18 2.39 -23.94
CA LEU A 194 8.12 1.07 -24.59
C LEU A 194 8.35 1.12 -26.11
N CYS A 195 8.12 2.27 -26.75
CA CYS A 195 8.43 2.47 -28.16
C CYS A 195 9.95 2.61 -28.38
N GLU A 196 10.64 3.31 -27.48
CA GLU A 196 12.10 3.42 -27.50
C GLU A 196 12.78 2.13 -27.05
N ARG A 197 12.24 1.50 -26.00
CA ARG A 197 12.69 0.24 -25.44
C ARG A 197 11.56 -0.77 -25.34
N PRO A 198 11.30 -1.50 -26.43
CA PRO A 198 10.36 -2.61 -26.37
C PRO A 198 10.87 -3.69 -25.41
N ALA A 199 10.12 -3.92 -24.34
CA ALA A 199 10.41 -4.95 -23.35
C ALA A 199 9.13 -5.73 -23.01
N ARG A 200 9.30 -6.97 -22.54
CA ARG A 200 8.26 -7.66 -21.77
C ARG A 200 8.55 -7.44 -20.30
N LEU A 201 7.56 -6.96 -19.56
CA LEU A 201 7.60 -6.85 -18.12
C LEU A 201 7.47 -8.25 -17.54
N THR A 202 8.47 -8.68 -16.78
CA THR A 202 8.53 -10.05 -16.21
C THR A 202 8.75 -10.03 -14.70
N SER A 203 8.85 -8.85 -14.12
CA SER A 203 9.12 -8.66 -12.70
C SER A 203 8.57 -7.32 -12.23
N GLU A 204 8.36 -7.20 -10.92
CA GLU A 204 8.07 -5.94 -10.24
C GLU A 204 9.10 -4.85 -10.58
N LEU A 205 10.37 -5.22 -10.75
CA LEU A 205 11.43 -4.27 -11.08
C LEU A 205 11.28 -3.69 -12.49
N ASP A 206 10.77 -4.48 -13.44
CA ASP A 206 10.47 -3.99 -14.80
C ASP A 206 9.27 -3.04 -14.80
N GLU A 207 8.24 -3.39 -14.04
CA GLU A 207 7.03 -2.59 -13.86
C GLU A 207 7.35 -1.22 -13.25
N GLN A 208 8.04 -1.24 -12.12
CA GLN A 208 8.56 -0.05 -11.47
C GLN A 208 9.50 0.73 -12.39
N GLY A 209 10.41 0.04 -13.08
CA GLY A 209 11.33 0.65 -14.03
C GLY A 209 10.60 1.42 -15.14
N LEU A 210 9.53 0.84 -15.69
CA LEU A 210 8.71 1.47 -16.72
C LEU A 210 8.00 2.72 -16.18
N GLN A 211 7.38 2.62 -15.00
CA GLN A 211 6.72 3.76 -14.35
C GLN A 211 7.69 4.90 -14.07
N VAL A 212 8.82 4.60 -13.42
CA VAL A 212 9.85 5.58 -13.09
C VAL A 212 10.38 6.22 -14.36
N ALA A 213 10.61 5.45 -15.43
CA ALA A 213 11.06 5.96 -16.71
C ALA A 213 10.03 6.89 -17.36
N ALA A 214 8.75 6.51 -17.37
CA ALA A 214 7.67 7.29 -17.96
C ALA A 214 7.54 8.65 -17.26
N VAL A 215 7.45 8.63 -15.94
CA VAL A 215 7.32 9.84 -15.11
C VAL A 215 8.55 10.73 -15.23
N SER A 216 9.74 10.16 -15.05
CA SER A 216 10.99 10.93 -14.96
C SER A 216 11.40 11.59 -16.29
N ARG A 217 11.01 10.99 -17.42
CA ARG A 217 11.36 11.50 -18.75
C ARG A 217 10.35 12.51 -19.28
N ALA A 218 9.12 12.50 -18.78
CA ALA A 218 8.13 13.51 -19.13
C ALA A 218 8.53 14.86 -18.53
N ARG A 219 8.84 14.90 -17.23
CA ARG A 219 9.38 16.07 -16.51
C ARG A 219 10.23 15.60 -15.32
N PRO A 220 11.23 16.38 -14.87
CA PRO A 220 11.95 16.08 -13.63
C PRO A 220 10.96 16.02 -12.45
N PRO A 221 10.79 14.86 -11.79
CA PRO A 221 9.81 14.72 -10.73
C PRO A 221 10.36 15.31 -9.42
N LEU A 222 9.45 15.74 -8.55
CA LEU A 222 9.75 15.90 -7.13
C LEU A 222 10.01 14.51 -6.52
N LEU A 223 10.91 14.46 -5.55
CA LEU A 223 11.40 13.20 -4.98
C LEU A 223 11.04 13.13 -3.50
N VAL A 224 10.21 12.17 -3.11
CA VAL A 224 10.04 11.80 -1.69
C VAL A 224 11.29 11.03 -1.28
N THR A 225 12.12 11.65 -0.45
CA THR A 225 13.42 11.08 -0.10
C THR A 225 13.28 9.94 0.90
N THR A 226 14.31 9.09 0.95
CA THR A 226 14.40 8.01 1.95
C THR A 226 14.54 8.55 3.39
N ASP A 227 14.96 9.79 3.57
CA ASP A 227 14.96 10.50 4.87
C ASP A 227 13.55 10.99 5.27
N GLU A 228 12.62 11.11 4.33
CA GLU A 228 11.23 11.45 4.62
C GLU A 228 10.38 10.20 4.84
N VAL A 229 10.51 9.22 3.93
CA VAL A 229 9.80 7.95 3.98
C VAL A 229 10.80 6.82 3.88
N SER A 230 11.00 6.10 4.98
CA SER A 230 12.06 5.11 5.07
C SER A 230 11.76 3.84 4.28
N ILE A 231 12.76 3.26 3.66
CA ILE A 231 12.67 1.91 3.07
C ILE A 231 12.94 0.88 4.16
N CYS A 232 11.86 0.30 4.68
CA CYS A 232 11.86 -0.59 5.83
C CYS A 232 11.79 -2.04 5.39
N SER A 233 12.92 -2.74 5.48
CA SER A 233 13.01 -4.16 5.20
C SER A 233 13.95 -4.82 6.19
N PRO A 234 13.69 -6.05 6.65
CA PRO A 234 14.68 -6.82 7.39
C PRO A 234 15.89 -7.22 6.53
N PHE A 235 15.78 -7.10 5.20
CA PHE A 235 16.79 -7.56 4.24
C PHE A 235 17.53 -6.37 3.64
N PRO A 236 18.88 -6.37 3.61
CA PRO A 236 19.64 -5.32 2.94
C PRO A 236 19.37 -5.27 1.42
N PRO A 237 19.44 -4.09 0.79
CA PRO A 237 19.62 -2.77 1.41
C PRO A 237 18.33 -2.25 2.07
N HIS A 238 18.44 -1.61 3.23
CA HIS A 238 17.35 -0.96 3.97
C HIS A 238 17.92 0.14 4.86
N GLN A 239 17.03 0.98 5.40
CA GLN A 239 17.37 1.89 6.48
C GLN A 239 17.08 1.22 7.83
N PRO A 240 17.98 1.37 8.83
CA PRO A 240 17.85 0.69 10.12
C PRO A 240 16.71 1.22 10.99
N ASP A 241 16.23 2.43 10.70
CA ASP A 241 15.24 3.16 11.46
C ASP A 241 14.11 3.63 10.54
N VAL A 242 12.93 3.85 11.13
CA VAL A 242 11.79 4.54 10.52
C VAL A 242 11.93 6.05 10.78
N ASP A 243 11.73 6.87 9.76
CA ASP A 243 12.09 8.29 9.79
C ASP A 243 10.86 9.21 9.99
N ARG A 244 10.90 10.42 9.43
CA ARG A 244 10.03 11.51 9.87
C ARG A 244 8.58 11.37 9.48
N ALA A 245 8.28 11.04 8.23
CA ALA A 245 6.93 11.17 7.68
C ALA A 245 6.28 9.83 7.30
N GLY A 246 7.06 8.77 7.13
CA GLY A 246 6.50 7.46 6.83
C GLY A 246 7.51 6.34 6.71
N ALA A 247 7.01 5.17 6.38
CA ALA A 247 7.79 3.98 6.07
C ALA A 247 7.14 3.18 4.93
N HIS A 248 7.96 2.66 4.03
CA HIS A 248 7.62 1.71 2.99
C HIS A 248 8.16 0.33 3.39
N PHE A 249 7.26 -0.57 3.80
CA PHE A 249 7.61 -1.91 4.26
C PHE A 249 7.78 -2.91 3.11
N VAL A 250 8.91 -2.81 2.41
CA VAL A 250 9.18 -3.59 1.19
C VAL A 250 8.98 -5.08 1.43
N GLY A 251 8.02 -5.65 0.68
CA GLY A 251 7.76 -7.09 0.68
C GLY A 251 6.97 -7.58 1.89
N LEU A 252 6.33 -6.69 2.67
CA LEU A 252 5.42 -7.06 3.75
C LEU A 252 4.28 -7.94 3.24
N ASN A 253 3.80 -7.66 2.03
CA ASN A 253 2.70 -8.36 1.38
C ASN A 253 3.08 -9.70 0.75
N VAL A 254 4.37 -10.03 0.68
CA VAL A 254 4.82 -11.29 0.07
C VAL A 254 4.36 -12.47 0.92
N ARG A 255 3.75 -13.50 0.34
CA ARG A 255 3.26 -14.65 1.14
C ARG A 255 4.33 -15.64 1.51
N ARG A 256 5.34 -15.77 0.65
CA ARG A 256 6.42 -16.76 0.79
C ARG A 256 7.72 -16.13 0.34
N LEU A 257 8.74 -16.24 1.19
CA LEU A 257 10.11 -15.92 0.85
C LEU A 257 10.87 -17.26 0.84
N PRO A 258 11.19 -17.82 -0.34
CA PRO A 258 11.70 -19.20 -0.45
C PRO A 258 13.19 -19.33 -0.10
N PHE A 259 13.73 -18.39 0.69
CA PHE A 259 15.13 -18.35 1.09
C PHE A 259 15.27 -18.20 2.59
N ASP A 260 16.44 -18.61 3.10
CA ASP A 260 16.82 -18.40 4.49
C ASP A 260 17.70 -17.15 4.61
N PHE A 261 17.50 -16.39 5.68
CA PHE A 261 18.33 -15.26 6.07
C PHE A 261 19.07 -15.60 7.37
N HIS A 262 20.40 -15.71 7.30
CA HIS A 262 21.25 -16.15 8.42
C HIS A 262 20.80 -17.47 9.06
N GLY A 263 20.38 -18.44 8.25
CA GLY A 263 19.95 -19.77 8.71
C GLY A 263 18.54 -19.82 9.29
N ARG A 264 17.73 -18.79 9.07
CA ARG A 264 16.34 -18.70 9.49
C ARG A 264 15.42 -18.47 8.28
N PRO A 265 14.20 -19.01 8.24
CA PRO A 265 13.26 -18.70 7.17
C PRO A 265 13.05 -17.19 7.06
N ALA A 266 13.22 -16.62 5.86
CA ALA A 266 13.09 -15.18 5.66
C ALA A 266 11.69 -14.66 6.03
N ILE A 267 10.66 -15.49 5.87
CA ILE A 267 9.29 -15.17 6.29
C ILE A 267 9.18 -14.86 7.79
N ASP A 268 9.91 -15.59 8.63
CA ASP A 268 9.91 -15.41 10.09
C ASP A 268 10.67 -14.13 10.47
N VAL A 269 11.83 -13.90 9.85
CA VAL A 269 12.63 -12.67 10.07
C VAL A 269 11.81 -11.43 9.70
N ARG A 270 11.01 -11.51 8.64
CA ARG A 270 10.11 -10.41 8.25
C ARG A 270 8.97 -10.20 9.23
N ALA A 271 8.33 -11.28 9.69
CA ALA A 271 7.27 -11.18 10.69
C ALA A 271 7.79 -10.52 11.98
N GLU A 272 8.96 -10.93 12.47
CA GLU A 272 9.61 -10.31 13.63
C GLU A 272 9.95 -8.83 13.41
N HIS A 273 10.41 -8.47 12.21
CA HIS A 273 10.68 -7.09 11.87
C HIS A 273 9.41 -6.23 11.89
N TRP A 274 8.29 -6.72 11.36
CA TRP A 274 7.00 -6.06 11.49
C TRP A 274 6.58 -5.93 12.95
N GLU A 275 6.64 -7.01 13.73
CA GLU A 275 6.29 -7.01 15.15
C GLU A 275 7.10 -6.01 15.97
N ARG A 276 8.38 -5.82 15.63
CA ARG A 276 9.24 -4.82 16.26
C ARG A 276 8.75 -3.39 16.01
N TRP A 277 8.33 -3.08 14.78
CA TRP A 277 7.92 -1.72 14.40
C TRP A 277 6.46 -1.43 14.68
N ARG A 278 5.62 -2.47 14.74
CA ARG A 278 4.18 -2.35 14.95
C ARG A 278 3.81 -1.42 16.12
N PRO A 279 4.39 -1.55 17.33
CA PRO A 279 4.12 -0.61 18.44
C PRO A 279 4.38 0.85 18.12
N TYR A 280 5.52 1.14 17.48
CA TYR A 280 5.90 2.49 17.13
C TYR A 280 4.98 3.07 16.05
N LEU A 281 4.72 2.30 14.99
CA LEU A 281 3.82 2.73 13.92
C LEU A 281 2.43 3.02 14.46
N TYR A 282 1.94 2.10 15.30
CA TYR A 282 0.65 2.22 15.94
C TYR A 282 0.60 3.49 16.77
N ASP A 283 1.57 3.79 17.62
CA ASP A 283 1.63 5.07 18.33
C ASP A 283 1.62 6.29 17.38
N ARG A 284 2.43 6.29 16.32
CA ARG A 284 2.53 7.40 15.36
C ARG A 284 1.23 7.68 14.63
N VAL A 285 0.57 6.64 14.14
CA VAL A 285 -0.75 6.75 13.53
C VAL A 285 -1.87 6.63 14.56
N GLY A 286 -1.55 6.68 15.86
CA GLY A 286 -2.32 6.40 17.09
C GLY A 286 -3.34 5.26 17.06
N LEU A 287 -2.95 4.13 16.48
CA LEU A 287 -3.57 2.84 16.74
C LEU A 287 -3.26 2.39 18.17
N PRO A 288 -4.25 1.88 18.93
CA PRO A 288 -3.97 1.22 20.20
C PRO A 288 -3.29 -0.11 19.94
N LEU A 289 -2.40 -0.50 20.86
CA LEU A 289 -1.80 -1.84 20.86
C LEU A 289 -2.70 -2.83 21.58
N GLU A 290 -2.84 -4.04 21.02
CA GLU A 290 -3.57 -5.14 21.64
C GLU A 290 -3.03 -5.39 23.07
N GLY A 291 -3.89 -5.15 24.08
CA GLY A 291 -3.55 -5.29 25.51
C GLY A 291 -3.66 -4.01 26.36
N ASP A 292 -3.71 -2.82 25.75
CA ASP A 292 -3.92 -1.54 26.47
C ASP A 292 -5.41 -1.17 26.68
N GLU A 293 -6.32 -2.04 26.23
CA GLU A 293 -7.77 -1.85 26.23
C GLU A 293 -8.35 -1.66 27.64
N GLY A 294 -7.69 -2.19 28.67
CA GLY A 294 -8.14 -2.08 30.06
C GLY A 294 -7.92 -0.70 30.70
N ALA A 295 -7.02 0.13 30.16
CA ALA A 295 -6.66 1.41 30.77
C ALA A 295 -7.42 2.60 30.14
N ALA A 296 -7.68 2.57 28.84
CA ALA A 296 -8.35 3.67 28.12
C ALA A 296 -9.86 3.77 28.43
N LEU A 297 -10.52 2.65 28.74
CA LEU A 297 -11.93 2.63 29.16
C LEU A 297 -12.16 3.14 30.60
N ALA A 298 -11.11 3.29 31.41
CA ALA A 298 -11.22 3.78 32.78
C ALA A 298 -11.11 5.32 32.91
N SER A 299 -10.63 6.01 31.87
CA SER A 299 -10.39 7.47 31.91
C SER A 299 -11.50 8.32 31.25
N SER A 300 -12.46 7.69 30.56
CA SER A 300 -13.61 8.37 29.93
C SER A 300 -14.89 8.38 30.79
N GLY A 301 -14.76 8.09 32.10
CA GLY A 301 -15.85 8.19 33.06
C GLY A 301 -16.51 9.57 33.04
N GLU A 302 -17.76 9.58 32.59
CA GLU A 302 -18.63 10.72 32.32
C GLU A 302 -18.72 11.71 33.49
N ALA A 303 -18.52 12.99 33.21
CA ALA A 303 -19.06 14.06 34.04
C ALA A 303 -20.58 14.12 33.81
N GLU A 304 -21.37 13.74 34.82
CA GLU A 304 -22.83 13.89 34.81
C GLU A 304 -23.23 15.35 34.50
N PRO A 305 -24.19 15.59 33.60
CA PRO A 305 -24.76 16.92 33.42
C PRO A 305 -25.64 17.27 34.62
N ALA A 306 -25.30 18.36 35.30
CA ALA A 306 -26.08 18.92 36.39
C ALA A 306 -27.53 19.21 35.94
N SER A 307 -28.49 18.59 36.61
CA SER A 307 -29.92 18.83 36.39
C SER A 307 -30.31 20.27 36.73
N ALA A 308 -30.81 21.01 35.75
CA ALA A 308 -31.47 22.29 35.98
C ALA A 308 -32.87 22.09 36.58
N ARG A 309 -33.15 22.78 37.68
CA ARG A 309 -34.49 23.14 38.16
C ARG A 309 -34.67 24.64 38.05
#